data_AF-A0ABC8E9J3-F1
#
_entry.id   AF-A0ABC8E9J3-F1
#
_cell.length_a   1.000
_cell.length_b   1.000
_cell.length_c   1.000
_cell.angle_alpha   90.00
_cell.angle_beta   90.00
_cell.angle_gamma   90.00
#
_symmetry.space_group_name_H-M   'P 1'
#
loop_
_entity.id
_entity.type
_entity.pdbx_description
1 polymer ?
#
loop_
_entity_poly.entity_id
_entity_poly.type
_entity_poly.pdbx_seq_one_letter_code
_entity_poly.pdbx_strand_id
1 'polypeptide(L)'
;MGTMIKTVKQYSYELDDNIIKELSFIGKKYKNVKNYIYSRYSGINSIPLLKKDRQIRDQWVKTKFAEQWKLPSRYWKLALSEAFGNIRTEWTNIKNRVKEQCKINDNLSNEDKHYINYILKFNDYYYKVLTNQSFEIPKIFKDKDLNYKYLNSLIKRYTRRYKGRISYSKNGRTFSIDTGLYRYKDGCINITSTKKGKILSIKLTDNNQYDRTMIVKRIDNKIEIDFGLYIINI
;
A
#
# COMPACT_ATOMS: atom_id res chain seq x y z
N MET A 1 0.49 -24.58 14.50
CA MET A 1 1.47 -23.49 14.71
C MET A 1 0.90 -22.19 14.19
N GLY A 2 0.61 -21.23 15.07
CA GLY A 2 0.14 -19.90 14.69
C GLY A 2 1.29 -18.90 14.74
N THR A 3 1.53 -18.17 13.66
CA THR A 3 2.48 -17.04 13.65
C THR A 3 1.75 -15.79 14.14
N MET A 4 2.18 -15.23 15.28
CA MET A 4 1.62 -14.00 15.81
C MET A 4 2.51 -12.81 15.40
N ILE A 5 1.92 -11.74 14.90
CA ILE A 5 2.64 -10.49 14.62
C ILE A 5 2.34 -9.51 15.74
N LYS A 6 3.35 -9.17 16.54
CA LYS A 6 3.24 -8.14 17.57
C LYS A 6 3.85 -6.84 17.06
N THR A 7 3.13 -5.73 17.16
CA THR A 7 3.71 -4.41 16.89
C THR A 7 4.60 -4.02 18.06
N VAL A 8 5.87 -3.77 17.76
CA VAL A 8 6.82 -3.22 18.73
C VAL A 8 7.08 -1.76 18.40
N LYS A 9 7.23 -0.99 19.46
CA LYS A 9 7.40 0.45 19.42
C LYS A 9 8.69 0.81 20.13
N GLN A 10 9.42 1.73 19.54
CA GLN A 10 10.61 2.32 20.12
C GLN A 10 10.45 3.84 20.13
N TYR A 11 10.87 4.48 21.22
CA TYR A 11 10.68 5.90 21.44
C TYR A 11 12.03 6.64 21.47
N SER A 12 12.04 7.87 20.99
CA SER A 12 13.18 8.77 21.18
C SER A 12 13.03 9.60 22.46
N TYR A 13 14.17 10.13 22.92
CA TYR A 13 14.17 11.34 23.74
C TYR A 13 13.71 12.55 22.90
N GLU A 14 13.60 13.72 23.54
CA GLU A 14 13.28 14.96 22.85
C GLU A 14 14.34 15.30 21.80
N LEU A 15 13.86 15.81 20.66
CA LEU A 15 14.65 16.11 19.49
C LEU A 15 14.86 17.61 19.37
N ASP A 16 16.01 18.01 18.83
CA ASP A 16 16.25 19.39 18.46
C ASP A 16 15.37 19.82 17.27
N ASP A 17 15.14 21.13 17.18
CA ASP A 17 14.31 21.73 16.15
C ASP A 17 14.80 21.46 14.72
N ASN A 18 16.12 21.27 14.51
CA ASN A 18 16.66 21.01 13.18
C ASN A 18 16.34 19.59 12.72
N ILE A 19 16.47 18.59 13.61
CA ILE A 19 16.02 17.22 13.36
C ILE A 19 14.50 17.21 13.12
N ILE A 20 13.71 17.89 13.94
CA ILE A 20 12.25 17.96 13.78
C ILE A 20 11.87 18.56 12.41
N LYS A 21 12.52 19.64 12.00
CA LYS A 21 12.31 20.28 10.68
C LYS A 21 12.62 19.31 9.54
N GLU A 22 13.75 18.60 9.62
CA GLU A 22 14.15 17.63 8.59
C GLU A 22 13.19 16.43 8.51
N LEU A 23 12.84 15.83 9.65
CA LEU A 23 11.88 14.72 9.71
C LEU A 23 10.49 15.14 9.18
N SER A 24 10.06 16.35 9.52
CA SER A 24 8.80 16.92 9.02
C SER A 24 8.83 17.17 7.51
N PHE A 25 9.98 17.58 6.98
CA PHE A 25 10.17 17.72 5.54
C PHE A 25 10.07 16.36 4.83
N ILE A 26 10.79 15.34 5.32
CA ILE A 26 10.75 13.97 4.80
C ILE A 26 9.31 13.46 4.81
N GLY A 27 8.63 13.51 5.96
CA GLY A 27 7.26 13.01 6.09
C GLY A 27 6.26 13.75 5.18
N LYS A 28 6.39 15.08 5.03
CA LYS A 28 5.55 15.86 4.10
C LYS A 28 5.77 15.43 2.65
N LYS A 29 7.02 15.25 2.22
CA LYS A 29 7.34 14.81 0.85
C LYS A 29 6.92 13.37 0.60
N TYR A 30 7.17 12.48 1.55
CA TYR A 30 6.75 11.08 1.50
C TYR A 30 5.23 10.95 1.34
N LYS A 31 4.47 11.69 2.15
CA LYS A 31 3.01 11.82 2.03
C LYS A 31 2.58 12.28 0.63
N ASN A 32 3.24 13.30 0.07
CA ASN A 32 2.89 13.82 -1.25
C ASN A 32 3.10 12.75 -2.34
N VAL A 33 4.18 11.97 -2.27
CA VAL A 33 4.41 10.85 -3.19
C VAL A 33 3.28 9.83 -3.09
N LYS A 34 2.91 9.42 -1.86
CA LYS A 34 1.79 8.48 -1.64
C LYS A 34 0.47 9.01 -2.20
N ASN A 35 0.12 10.25 -1.91
CA ASN A 35 -1.12 10.87 -2.37
C ASN A 35 -1.19 10.99 -3.90
N TYR A 36 -0.06 11.28 -4.56
CA TYR A 36 0.01 11.24 -6.02
C TYR A 36 -0.27 9.83 -6.56
N ILE A 37 0.29 8.80 -5.93
CA ILE A 37 0.09 7.43 -6.38
C ILE A 37 -1.36 6.99 -6.16
N TYR A 38 -1.96 7.32 -5.02
CA TYR A 38 -3.38 7.06 -4.80
C TYR A 38 -4.27 7.74 -5.84
N SER A 39 -4.03 9.03 -6.12
CA SER A 39 -4.85 9.76 -7.09
C SER A 39 -4.74 9.18 -8.51
N ARG A 40 -3.56 8.69 -8.90
CA ARG A 40 -3.31 8.16 -10.25
C ARG A 40 -3.68 6.68 -10.41
N TYR A 41 -3.50 5.88 -9.35
CA TYR A 41 -3.51 4.42 -9.46
C TYR A 41 -4.57 3.72 -8.58
N SER A 42 -5.54 4.43 -7.99
CA SER A 42 -6.66 3.80 -7.25
C SER A 42 -7.94 3.58 -8.06
N GLY A 43 -8.00 4.01 -9.32
CA GLY A 43 -9.19 3.89 -10.19
C GLY A 43 -9.35 2.52 -10.87
N ILE A 44 -10.47 2.25 -11.52
CA ILE A 44 -10.68 0.95 -12.22
C ILE A 44 -9.64 0.69 -13.32
N ASN A 45 -9.18 1.75 -13.97
CA ASN A 45 -8.18 1.69 -15.05
C ASN A 45 -6.78 1.29 -14.58
N SER A 46 -6.52 1.30 -13.27
CA SER A 46 -5.24 0.88 -12.71
C SER A 46 -5.21 -0.59 -12.30
N ILE A 47 -6.33 -1.33 -12.37
CA ILE A 47 -6.38 -2.76 -12.02
C ILE A 47 -5.29 -3.58 -12.77
N PRO A 48 -5.06 -3.37 -14.08
CA PRO A 48 -3.97 -4.05 -14.79
C PRO A 48 -2.56 -3.61 -14.36
N LEU A 49 -2.43 -2.48 -13.66
CA LEU A 49 -1.16 -1.88 -13.23
C LEU A 49 -0.77 -2.27 -11.80
N LEU A 50 -1.64 -2.94 -11.04
CA LEU A 50 -1.43 -3.23 -9.61
C LEU A 50 -0.16 -4.02 -9.29
N LYS A 51 0.36 -4.78 -10.25
CA LYS A 51 1.60 -5.57 -10.14
C LYS A 51 2.79 -4.95 -10.93
N LYS A 52 2.64 -3.72 -11.42
CA LYS A 52 3.61 -3.01 -12.26
C LYS A 52 4.30 -1.86 -11.52
N ASP A 53 4.27 -1.85 -10.19
CA ASP A 53 4.92 -0.85 -9.35
C ASP A 53 6.43 -0.71 -9.66
N ARG A 54 7.13 -1.83 -9.87
CA ARG A 54 8.54 -1.82 -10.32
C ARG A 54 8.72 -1.14 -11.68
N GLN A 55 7.88 -1.44 -12.66
CA GLN A 55 7.96 -0.85 -14.00
C GLN A 55 7.69 0.66 -13.96
N ILE A 56 6.71 1.09 -13.16
CA ILE A 56 6.37 2.50 -12.95
C ILE A 56 7.53 3.23 -12.26
N ARG A 57 8.13 2.62 -11.24
CA ARG A 57 9.32 3.12 -10.56
C ARG A 57 10.48 3.31 -11.54
N ASP A 58 10.76 2.29 -12.35
CA ASP A 58 11.88 2.33 -13.30
C ASP A 58 11.66 3.39 -14.38
N GLN A 59 10.40 3.57 -14.81
CA GLN A 59 10.03 4.67 -15.70
C GLN A 59 10.24 6.04 -15.05
N TRP A 60 9.88 6.22 -13.77
CA TRP A 60 10.12 7.49 -13.06
C TRP A 60 11.60 7.83 -12.93
N VAL A 61 12.47 6.83 -12.82
CA VAL A 61 13.93 7.02 -12.86
C VAL A 61 14.37 7.42 -14.26
N LYS A 62 13.96 6.65 -15.28
CA LYS A 62 14.33 6.89 -16.68
C LYS A 62 13.93 8.29 -17.16
N THR A 63 12.74 8.76 -16.79
CA THR A 63 12.23 10.07 -17.20
C THR A 63 12.58 11.20 -16.24
N LYS A 64 13.36 10.93 -15.19
CA LYS A 64 13.65 11.88 -14.09
C LYS A 64 12.41 12.45 -13.40
N PHE A 65 11.23 11.86 -13.61
CA PHE A 65 9.97 12.31 -12.99
C PHE A 65 10.08 12.36 -11.47
N ALA A 66 10.83 11.45 -10.86
CA ALA A 66 10.99 11.41 -9.41
C ALA A 66 11.71 12.62 -8.80
N GLU A 67 12.45 13.41 -9.58
CA GLU A 67 13.20 14.58 -9.08
C GLU A 67 12.27 15.67 -8.51
N GLN A 68 11.04 15.78 -9.02
CA GLN A 68 10.04 16.75 -8.54
C GLN A 68 9.70 16.58 -7.04
N TRP A 69 9.89 15.37 -6.50
CA TRP A 69 9.59 15.08 -5.10
C TRP A 69 10.57 15.78 -4.16
N LYS A 70 11.76 16.17 -4.64
CA LYS A 70 12.85 16.74 -3.82
C LYS A 70 13.13 15.86 -2.59
N LEU A 71 13.19 14.55 -2.82
CA LEU A 71 13.33 13.53 -1.79
C LEU A 71 14.35 12.49 -2.28
N PRO A 72 15.28 12.00 -1.43
CA PRO A 72 16.25 11.00 -1.85
C PRO A 72 15.60 9.73 -2.37
N SER A 73 16.31 9.01 -3.24
CA SER A 73 15.72 7.94 -4.04
C SER A 73 15.04 6.84 -3.24
N ARG A 74 15.67 6.45 -2.12
CA ARG A 74 15.22 5.34 -1.29
C ARG A 74 13.88 5.66 -0.61
N TYR A 75 13.71 6.89 -0.13
CA TYR A 75 12.46 7.35 0.48
C TYR A 75 11.28 7.35 -0.50
N TRP A 76 11.39 7.97 -1.68
CA TRP A 76 10.24 7.99 -2.60
C TRP A 76 9.95 6.61 -3.19
N LYS A 77 10.96 5.74 -3.33
CA LYS A 77 10.76 4.33 -3.73
C LYS A 77 9.97 3.55 -2.67
N LEU A 78 10.26 3.74 -1.38
CA LEU A 78 9.48 3.16 -0.29
C LEU A 78 8.05 3.68 -0.29
N ALA A 79 7.86 5.01 -0.43
CA ALA A 79 6.54 5.61 -0.53
C ALA A 79 5.72 5.01 -1.68
N LEU A 80 6.38 4.77 -2.82
CA LEU A 80 5.76 4.16 -3.98
C LEU A 80 5.32 2.72 -3.71
N SER A 81 6.24 1.87 -3.23
CA SER A 81 5.93 0.47 -2.93
C SER A 81 4.82 0.36 -1.89
N GLU A 82 4.85 1.18 -0.84
CA GLU A 82 3.84 1.21 0.21
C GLU A 82 2.47 1.63 -0.33
N ALA A 83 2.42 2.69 -1.15
CA ALA A 83 1.16 3.14 -1.75
C ALA A 83 0.55 2.08 -2.68
N PHE A 84 1.36 1.43 -3.53
CA PHE A 84 0.87 0.33 -4.36
C PHE A 84 0.43 -0.89 -3.54
N GLY A 85 1.13 -1.20 -2.45
CA GLY A 85 0.71 -2.21 -1.48
C GLY A 85 -0.68 -1.94 -0.92
N ASN A 86 -0.91 -0.71 -0.45
CA ASN A 86 -2.22 -0.30 0.07
C ASN A 86 -3.32 -0.39 -0.99
N ILE A 87 -3.06 0.05 -2.23
CA ILE A 87 -4.04 -0.04 -3.32
C ILE A 87 -4.38 -1.50 -3.64
N ARG A 88 -3.38 -2.40 -3.67
CA ARG A 88 -3.63 -3.84 -3.86
C ARG A 88 -4.53 -4.41 -2.77
N THR A 89 -4.28 -4.03 -1.52
CA THR A 89 -5.09 -4.44 -0.36
C THR A 89 -6.51 -3.90 -0.48
N GLU A 90 -6.69 -2.63 -0.85
CA GLU A 90 -8.02 -2.04 -1.08
C GLU A 90 -8.81 -2.82 -2.13
N TRP A 91 -8.22 -3.11 -3.30
CA TRP A 91 -8.88 -3.89 -4.34
C TRP A 91 -9.21 -5.32 -3.91
N THR A 92 -8.32 -5.94 -3.14
CA THR A 92 -8.56 -7.28 -2.58
C THR A 92 -9.74 -7.25 -1.61
N ASN A 93 -9.81 -6.25 -0.73
CA ASN A 93 -10.91 -6.09 0.21
C ASN A 93 -12.25 -5.82 -0.50
N ILE A 94 -12.24 -5.02 -1.57
CA ILE A 94 -13.43 -4.80 -2.40
C ILE A 94 -13.92 -6.13 -2.98
N LYS A 95 -13.03 -6.90 -3.61
CA LYS A 95 -13.37 -8.21 -4.18
C LYS A 95 -13.94 -9.14 -3.12
N ASN A 96 -13.34 -9.20 -1.93
CA ASN A 96 -13.85 -10.02 -0.84
C ASN A 96 -15.26 -9.61 -0.42
N ARG A 97 -15.54 -8.30 -0.28
CA ARG A 97 -16.90 -7.81 0.01
C ARG A 97 -17.91 -8.15 -1.09
N VAL A 98 -17.50 -8.10 -2.36
CA VAL A 98 -18.35 -8.56 -3.47
C VAL A 98 -18.66 -10.06 -3.33
N LYS A 99 -17.66 -10.89 -3.02
CA LYS A 99 -17.86 -12.34 -2.81
C LYS A 99 -18.84 -12.62 -1.66
N GLU A 100 -18.66 -11.97 -0.52
CA GLU A 100 -19.57 -12.14 0.63
C GLU A 100 -21.00 -11.72 0.28
N GLN A 101 -21.16 -10.61 -0.44
CA GLN A 101 -22.48 -10.15 -0.88
C GLN A 101 -23.15 -11.10 -1.87
N CYS A 102 -22.37 -11.77 -2.74
CA CYS A 102 -22.87 -12.79 -3.65
C CYS A 102 -23.19 -14.10 -2.92
N LYS A 103 -22.42 -14.45 -1.89
CA LYS A 103 -22.64 -15.66 -1.08
C LYS A 103 -24.02 -15.66 -0.43
N ILE A 104 -24.41 -14.53 0.17
CA ILE A 104 -25.68 -14.35 0.89
C ILE A 104 -26.86 -13.98 -0.04
N ASN A 105 -26.66 -13.91 -1.35
CA ASN A 105 -27.74 -13.61 -2.29
C ASN A 105 -28.41 -14.93 -2.73
N ASP A 106 -29.63 -15.16 -2.23
CA ASP A 106 -30.40 -16.38 -2.50
C ASP A 106 -30.94 -16.45 -3.93
N ASN A 107 -30.98 -15.32 -4.65
CA ASN A 107 -31.37 -15.26 -6.06
C ASN A 107 -30.24 -15.69 -7.01
N LEU A 108 -29.09 -16.14 -6.49
CA LEU A 108 -27.97 -16.62 -7.30
C LEU A 108 -27.80 -18.13 -7.11
N SER A 109 -27.71 -18.84 -8.22
CA SER A 109 -27.36 -20.27 -8.22
C SER A 109 -25.89 -20.48 -7.80
N ASN A 110 -25.51 -21.74 -7.59
CA ASN A 110 -24.11 -22.08 -7.34
C ASN A 110 -23.23 -21.77 -8.55
N GLU A 111 -23.74 -21.98 -9.77
CA GLU A 111 -23.05 -21.63 -11.01
C GLU A 111 -22.86 -20.11 -11.16
N ASP A 112 -23.87 -19.31 -10.82
CA ASP A 112 -23.77 -17.84 -10.83
C ASP A 112 -22.66 -17.35 -9.88
N LYS A 113 -22.68 -17.88 -8.65
CA LYS A 113 -21.66 -17.58 -7.62
C LYS A 113 -20.28 -18.02 -8.09
N HIS A 114 -20.17 -19.17 -8.77
CA HIS A 114 -18.92 -19.65 -9.34
C HIS A 114 -18.37 -18.72 -10.43
N TYR A 115 -19.22 -18.29 -11.36
CA TYR A 115 -18.85 -17.31 -12.39
C TYR A 115 -18.34 -16.00 -11.80
N ILE A 116 -19.08 -15.42 -10.85
CA ILE A 116 -18.67 -14.17 -10.20
C ILE A 116 -17.32 -14.34 -9.49
N ASN A 117 -17.14 -15.42 -8.74
CA ASN A 117 -15.88 -15.72 -8.06
C ASN A 117 -14.71 -15.85 -9.05
N TYR A 118 -14.94 -16.47 -10.21
CA TYR A 118 -13.95 -16.61 -11.27
C TYR A 118 -13.54 -15.24 -11.83
N ILE A 119 -14.50 -14.39 -12.19
CA ILE A 119 -14.21 -13.04 -12.68
C ILE A 119 -13.41 -12.24 -11.65
N LEU A 120 -13.80 -12.26 -10.37
CA LEU A 120 -13.11 -11.53 -9.31
C LEU A 120 -11.68 -12.03 -9.07
N LYS A 121 -11.41 -13.33 -9.29
CA LYS A 121 -10.09 -13.94 -9.10
C LYS A 121 -9.05 -13.36 -10.06
N PHE A 122 -9.42 -13.14 -11.32
CA PHE A 122 -8.49 -12.72 -12.36
C PHE A 122 -8.64 -11.23 -12.68
N ASN A 123 -7.57 -10.46 -12.47
CA ASN A 123 -7.59 -9.01 -12.67
C ASN A 123 -7.96 -8.60 -14.11
N ASP A 124 -7.59 -9.39 -15.12
CA ASP A 124 -7.91 -9.12 -16.52
C ASP A 124 -9.43 -9.18 -16.76
N TYR A 125 -10.06 -10.32 -16.46
CA TYR A 125 -11.52 -10.45 -16.56
C TYR A 125 -12.26 -9.42 -15.70
N TYR A 126 -11.83 -9.21 -14.47
CA TYR A 126 -12.44 -8.21 -13.60
C TYR A 126 -12.37 -6.80 -14.20
N TYR A 127 -11.19 -6.40 -14.70
CA TYR A 127 -11.00 -5.12 -15.37
C TYR A 127 -11.94 -4.99 -16.57
N LYS A 128 -11.97 -5.98 -17.47
CA LYS A 128 -12.81 -5.96 -18.67
C LYS A 128 -14.29 -5.83 -18.33
N VAL A 129 -14.78 -6.56 -17.32
CA VAL A 129 -16.16 -6.42 -16.81
C VAL A 129 -16.45 -5.01 -16.30
N LEU A 130 -15.54 -4.41 -15.52
CA LEU A 130 -15.74 -3.07 -14.97
C LEU A 130 -15.71 -1.96 -16.03
N THR A 131 -14.95 -2.15 -17.10
CA THR A 131 -14.82 -1.20 -18.21
C THR A 131 -15.72 -1.50 -19.41
N ASN A 132 -16.62 -2.49 -19.30
CA ASN A 132 -17.47 -2.95 -20.40
C ASN A 132 -16.70 -3.38 -21.67
N GLN A 133 -15.48 -3.90 -21.51
CA GLN A 133 -14.75 -4.51 -22.61
C GLN A 133 -15.31 -5.90 -22.87
N SER A 134 -15.37 -6.30 -24.15
CA SER A 134 -15.70 -7.66 -24.54
C SER A 134 -14.55 -8.61 -24.17
N PHE A 135 -14.91 -9.86 -23.89
CA PHE A 135 -13.96 -10.96 -23.70
C PHE A 135 -14.64 -12.28 -23.99
N GLU A 136 -13.83 -13.28 -24.37
CA GLU A 136 -14.29 -14.65 -24.50
C GLU A 136 -14.68 -15.21 -23.15
N ILE A 137 -15.86 -15.83 -23.09
CA ILE A 137 -16.34 -16.53 -21.90
C ILE A 137 -15.32 -17.64 -21.56
N PRO A 138 -14.83 -17.72 -20.31
CA PRO A 138 -13.89 -18.76 -19.92
C PRO A 138 -14.44 -20.15 -20.22
N LYS A 139 -13.58 -21.06 -20.71
CA LYS A 139 -13.98 -22.41 -21.18
C LYS A 139 -14.90 -23.17 -20.21
N ILE A 140 -14.66 -23.04 -18.90
CA ILE A 140 -15.46 -23.70 -17.85
C ILE A 140 -16.94 -23.25 -17.80
N PHE A 141 -17.26 -22.09 -18.38
CA PHE A 141 -18.62 -21.56 -18.47
C PHE A 141 -19.20 -21.60 -19.89
N LYS A 142 -18.44 -22.05 -20.90
CA LYS A 142 -18.85 -21.96 -22.31
C LYS A 142 -20.18 -22.67 -22.58
N ASP A 143 -20.38 -23.83 -21.94
CA ASP A 143 -21.57 -24.66 -22.09
C ASP A 143 -22.62 -24.40 -20.98
N LYS A 144 -22.46 -23.31 -20.21
CA LYS A 144 -23.37 -22.93 -19.13
C LYS A 144 -24.33 -21.85 -19.62
N ASP A 145 -25.62 -22.08 -19.41
CA ASP A 145 -26.68 -21.10 -19.68
C ASP A 145 -26.79 -20.11 -18.50
N LEU A 146 -25.87 -19.14 -18.48
CA LEU A 146 -25.83 -18.09 -17.47
C LEU A 146 -26.21 -16.74 -18.05
N ASN A 147 -26.92 -15.93 -17.27
CA ASN A 147 -27.20 -14.55 -17.63
C ASN A 147 -25.96 -13.66 -17.40
N TYR A 148 -24.96 -13.76 -18.28
CA TYR A 148 -23.69 -13.02 -18.17
C TYR A 148 -23.88 -11.52 -18.03
N LYS A 149 -24.87 -10.94 -18.73
CA LYS A 149 -25.20 -9.52 -18.67
C LYS A 149 -25.65 -9.11 -17.26
N TYR A 150 -26.52 -9.89 -16.64
CA TYR A 150 -26.97 -9.70 -15.27
C TYR A 150 -25.80 -9.86 -14.28
N LEU A 151 -25.04 -10.96 -14.37
CA LEU A 151 -23.91 -11.23 -13.47
C LEU A 151 -22.82 -10.16 -13.54
N ASN A 152 -22.44 -9.73 -14.74
CA ASN A 152 -21.48 -8.63 -14.94
C ASN A 152 -22.03 -7.31 -14.38
N SER A 153 -23.34 -7.08 -14.47
CA SER A 153 -24.00 -5.90 -13.88
C SER A 153 -23.98 -5.94 -12.35
N LEU A 154 -24.17 -7.12 -11.74
CA LEU A 154 -24.01 -7.32 -10.30
C LEU A 154 -22.59 -7.03 -9.83
N ILE A 155 -21.58 -7.58 -10.52
CA ILE A 155 -20.16 -7.33 -10.21
C ILE A 155 -19.87 -5.84 -10.22
N LYS A 156 -20.32 -5.12 -11.26
CA LYS A 156 -20.18 -3.67 -11.38
C LYS A 156 -20.89 -2.94 -10.23
N ARG A 157 -22.13 -3.30 -9.92
CA ARG A 157 -22.95 -2.68 -8.86
C ARG A 157 -22.28 -2.85 -7.49
N TYR A 158 -21.90 -4.06 -7.13
CA TYR A 158 -21.26 -4.34 -5.85
C TYR A 158 -19.86 -3.72 -5.76
N THR A 159 -19.10 -3.73 -6.86
CA THR A 159 -17.82 -3.03 -6.90
C THR A 159 -18.00 -1.54 -6.61
N ARG A 160 -18.94 -0.85 -7.27
CA ARG A 160 -19.22 0.57 -6.99
C ARG A 160 -19.68 0.80 -5.56
N ARG A 161 -20.54 -0.07 -5.03
CA ARG A 161 -21.04 0.00 -3.65
C ARG A 161 -19.90 -0.05 -2.63
N TYR A 162 -18.91 -0.91 -2.83
CA TYR A 162 -17.81 -1.11 -1.88
C TYR A 162 -16.56 -0.29 -2.21
N LYS A 163 -16.45 0.27 -3.41
CA LYS A 163 -15.36 1.17 -3.78
C LYS A 163 -15.50 2.46 -2.98
N GLY A 164 -14.74 2.54 -1.89
CA GLY A 164 -14.61 3.76 -1.11
C GLY A 164 -13.91 4.88 -1.89
N ARG A 165 -13.88 6.06 -1.26
CA ARG A 165 -13.09 7.21 -1.73
C ARG A 165 -11.63 6.84 -1.89
N ILE A 166 -10.95 7.51 -2.81
CA ILE A 166 -9.50 7.35 -2.98
C ILE A 166 -8.81 7.74 -1.68
N SER A 167 -7.91 6.88 -1.21
CA SER A 167 -7.10 7.13 -0.02
C SER A 167 -6.33 8.44 -0.16
N TYR A 168 -6.36 9.25 0.89
CA TYR A 168 -5.65 10.52 0.95
C TYR A 168 -5.12 10.74 2.35
N SER A 169 -3.80 10.80 2.50
CA SER A 169 -3.19 11.13 3.77
C SER A 169 -3.15 12.65 3.96
N LYS A 170 -3.78 13.13 5.04
CA LYS A 170 -3.68 14.53 5.45
C LYS A 170 -2.39 14.79 6.23
N ASN A 171 -1.98 13.81 7.05
CA ASN A 171 -0.85 13.92 7.96
C ASN A 171 0.49 13.58 7.26
N GLY A 172 1.49 14.44 7.44
CA GLY A 172 2.86 14.26 6.95
C GLY A 172 3.87 13.94 8.06
N ARG A 173 3.41 13.38 9.17
CA ARG A 173 4.24 13.00 10.33
C ARG A 173 4.78 11.57 10.25
N THR A 174 4.38 10.79 9.24
CA THR A 174 4.77 9.37 9.10
C THR A 174 5.49 9.11 7.79
N PHE A 175 6.53 8.27 7.85
CA PHE A 175 7.23 7.74 6.68
C PHE A 175 7.96 6.44 7.02
N SER A 176 8.20 5.61 6.02
CA SER A 176 8.92 4.36 6.21
C SER A 176 10.42 4.55 5.96
N ILE A 177 11.23 3.83 6.74
CA ILE A 177 12.68 3.70 6.56
C ILE A 177 13.04 2.22 6.42
N ASP A 178 13.92 1.89 5.49
CA ASP A 178 14.52 0.55 5.36
C ASP A 178 15.95 0.55 5.91
N THR A 179 16.59 -0.61 5.89
CA THR A 179 17.93 -0.85 6.45
C THR A 179 19.04 -0.08 5.72
N GLY A 180 18.74 0.53 4.57
CA GLY A 180 19.65 1.45 3.89
C GLY A 180 19.37 2.94 4.17
N LEU A 181 18.37 3.26 4.99
CA LEU A 181 18.05 4.61 5.45
C LEU A 181 18.43 4.85 6.90
N TYR A 182 18.71 3.81 7.67
CA TYR A 182 19.12 3.97 9.06
C TYR A 182 20.23 3.00 9.47
N ARG A 183 20.87 3.32 10.59
CA ARG A 183 21.76 2.41 11.31
C ARG A 183 21.66 2.69 12.81
N TYR A 184 21.72 1.66 13.64
CA TYR A 184 21.91 1.84 15.08
C TYR A 184 23.39 2.03 15.41
N LYS A 185 23.71 3.01 16.26
CA LYS A 185 25.07 3.25 16.77
C LYS A 185 25.00 4.08 18.05
N ASP A 186 25.79 3.73 19.06
CA ASP A 186 25.97 4.51 20.30
C ASP A 186 24.64 4.87 21.00
N GLY A 187 23.71 3.90 21.10
CA GLY A 187 22.36 4.11 21.69
C GLY A 187 21.44 5.03 20.87
N CYS A 188 21.84 5.38 19.64
CA CYS A 188 21.09 6.21 18.72
C CYS A 188 20.65 5.43 17.48
N ILE A 189 19.55 5.86 16.88
CA ILE A 189 19.23 5.54 15.49
C ILE A 189 19.67 6.70 14.60
N ASN A 190 20.57 6.39 13.67
CA ASN A 190 21.11 7.32 12.69
C ASN A 190 20.28 7.24 11.41
N ILE A 191 19.39 8.20 11.19
CA ILE A 191 18.53 8.24 9.99
C ILE A 191 19.17 9.14 8.93
N THR A 192 19.19 8.68 7.69
CA THR A 192 19.75 9.43 6.55
C THR A 192 18.90 10.67 6.28
N SER A 193 19.51 11.86 6.22
CA SER A 193 18.77 13.09 5.91
C SER A 193 18.52 13.25 4.40
N THR A 194 17.80 14.30 4.02
CA THR A 194 17.66 14.69 2.61
C THR A 194 18.89 15.41 2.05
N LYS A 195 19.78 15.89 2.92
CA LYS A 195 21.03 16.56 2.55
C LYS A 195 22.14 15.52 2.40
N LYS A 196 22.87 15.59 1.28
CA LYS A 196 23.95 14.63 0.96
C LYS A 196 24.95 14.54 2.11
N GLY A 197 25.21 13.31 2.58
CA GLY A 197 26.18 13.01 3.64
C GLY A 197 25.76 13.39 5.06
N LYS A 198 24.58 13.99 5.26
CA LYS A 198 24.10 14.36 6.60
C LYS A 198 23.20 13.27 7.18
N ILE A 199 23.40 13.01 8.46
CA ILE A 199 22.69 11.98 9.25
C ILE A 199 22.01 12.66 10.43
N LEU A 200 20.81 12.21 10.76
CA LEU A 200 20.04 12.60 11.95
C LEU A 200 20.31 11.55 13.03
N SER A 201 21.16 11.88 14.00
CA SER A 201 21.43 11.01 15.14
C SER A 201 20.37 11.22 16.21
N ILE A 202 19.53 10.22 16.44
CA ILE A 202 18.39 10.31 17.35
C ILE A 202 18.59 9.34 18.52
N LYS A 203 18.73 9.88 19.73
CA LYS A 203 18.87 9.07 20.94
C LYS A 203 17.56 8.37 21.29
N LEU A 204 17.64 7.07 21.55
CA LEU A 204 16.49 6.23 21.84
C LEU A 204 16.39 5.94 23.35
N THR A 205 15.18 5.65 23.82
CA THR A 205 14.92 5.33 25.23
C THR A 205 15.34 3.91 25.61
N ASP A 206 15.65 3.07 24.61
CA ASP A 206 16.14 1.72 24.79
C ASP A 206 17.27 1.41 23.80
N ASN A 207 17.97 0.30 24.04
CA ASN A 207 19.11 -0.13 23.23
C ASN A 207 18.76 -1.22 22.21
N ASN A 208 17.47 -1.48 21.96
CA ASN A 208 17.07 -2.52 21.03
C ASN A 208 17.40 -2.13 19.59
N GLN A 209 17.83 -3.11 18.80
CA GLN A 209 18.21 -2.91 17.41
C GLN A 209 17.44 -3.86 16.52
N TYR A 210 17.03 -3.35 15.36
CA TYR A 210 16.21 -4.07 14.41
C TYR A 210 16.74 -3.89 13.00
N ASP A 211 16.69 -4.94 12.19
CA ASP A 211 17.11 -4.93 10.79
C ASP A 211 15.91 -5.23 9.88
N ARG A 212 15.05 -4.22 9.67
CA ARG A 212 13.82 -4.34 8.87
C ARG A 212 13.31 -2.98 8.43
N THR A 213 12.28 -2.97 7.58
CA THR A 213 11.54 -1.74 7.32
C THR A 213 10.72 -1.33 8.55
N MET A 214 10.85 -0.06 8.96
CA MET A 214 10.18 0.51 10.12
C MET A 214 9.42 1.77 9.72
N ILE A 215 8.39 2.12 10.48
CA ILE A 215 7.62 3.35 10.28
C ILE A 215 8.05 4.35 11.34
N VAL A 216 8.62 5.47 10.89
CA VAL A 216 8.90 6.61 11.76
C VAL A 216 7.65 7.47 11.85
N LYS A 217 7.23 7.80 13.07
CA LYS A 217 6.09 8.64 13.36
C LYS A 217 6.51 9.76 14.30
N ARG A 218 6.38 11.00 13.84
CA ARG A 218 6.61 12.18 14.67
C ARG A 218 5.44 12.42 15.62
N ILE A 219 5.75 12.52 16.90
CA ILE A 219 4.83 12.87 17.99
C ILE A 219 5.45 14.09 18.68
N ASP A 220 4.93 15.28 18.37
CA ASP A 220 5.44 16.55 18.87
C ASP A 220 6.95 16.73 18.65
N ASN A 221 7.74 16.77 19.72
CA ASN A 221 9.21 16.89 19.71
C ASN A 221 9.93 15.53 19.82
N LYS A 222 9.22 14.41 19.66
CA LYS A 222 9.76 13.04 19.71
C LYS A 222 9.39 12.25 18.46
N ILE A 223 10.01 11.08 18.30
CA ILE A 223 9.57 10.05 17.36
C ILE A 223 9.19 8.75 18.06
N GLU A 224 8.19 8.10 17.49
CA GLU A 224 7.81 6.70 17.70
C GLU A 224 8.23 5.93 16.45
N ILE A 225 8.90 4.79 16.62
CA ILE A 225 9.31 3.89 15.55
C ILE A 225 8.53 2.59 15.70
N ASP A 226 7.69 2.29 14.72
CA ASP A 226 6.81 1.12 14.72
C ASP A 226 7.29 0.06 13.72
N PHE A 227 7.26 -1.22 14.11
CA PHE A 227 7.45 -2.35 13.19
C PHE A 227 6.79 -3.63 13.73
N GLY A 228 6.47 -4.56 12.84
CA GLY A 228 5.96 -5.88 13.21
C GLY A 228 7.09 -6.85 13.57
N LEU A 229 6.94 -7.58 14.67
CA LEU A 229 7.78 -8.71 15.07
C LEU A 229 6.98 -10.01 14.93
N TYR A 230 7.55 -10.97 14.19
CA TYR A 230 7.01 -12.33 14.11
C TYR A 230 7.45 -13.10 15.35
N ILE A 231 6.47 -13.56 16.12
CA ILE A 231 6.68 -14.45 17.25
C ILE A 231 6.18 -15.83 16.82
N ILE A 232 7.07 -16.82 16.87
CA ILE A 232 6.72 -18.22 16.71
C ILE A 232 6.39 -18.72 18.12
N ASN A 233 5.13 -19.03 18.37
CA ASN A 233 4.76 -19.75 19.59
C ASN A 233 5.17 -21.21 19.39
N ILE A 234 6.15 -21.65 20.20
CA ILE A 234 6.57 -23.05 20.33
C ILE A 234 5.51 -23.80 21.12
#